data_AF-A0A0B0Q1C1-F1
#
_entry.id   AF-A0A0B0Q1C1-F1
#
_cell.length_a   1.000
_cell.length_b   1.000
_cell.length_c   1.000
_cell.angle_alpha   90.00
_cell.angle_beta   90.00
_cell.angle_gamma   90.00
#
_symmetry.space_group_name_H-M   'P 1'
#
loop_
_entity.id
_entity.type
_entity.pdbx_description
1 polymer ?
#
loop_
_entity_poly.entity_id
_entity_poly.type
_entity_poly.pdbx_seq_one_letter_code
_entity_poly.pdbx_strand_id
1 'polypeptide(L)'
;MYHKVLTDHLSGEFLIEQGSEEYDIDKKQFLLDTLDSEFVVTSFHQLFYGVFKRKNALFKRFHQFANSIILIDEVQLIPLKLMYPVTQFLKFMSEIFNCKIIVASATFPNIKKEILNDSYTFKSIDTTLTPEENLQFFNRYKITVDIVESYTFEKLYNKIDEKLQTQKDLLFRVNTVNTANAIYEYLINKNSSYEQENIFLLTSAVAPISRQKIIKAIKSNSTKGIQQIVVATQLIQAGVDISLDDGLEELAPFDLMIQSMGRRNRSAEKSTCGMADIIKIKNDKNFEGHKIYNEFDIEQTCRILNNYQTISEQQIYSEGLLDKYYNAQVEINSIDTSFQKLNFLDIDKEFVLIANAPLSFSFFIPLNTDATNIWKKLVELDRRKKAIKQDKNFWKNMKEVENEYSKIKKDVSLYTVNQNFYHQGSKEETVLNIIQDFDSALGIYLASDEIFDIHLGLQLAQYVKDKIEGVFW
;
A
#
# COMPACT_ATOMS: atom_id res chain seq x y z
N MET A 1 -7.20 11.53 30.26
CA MET A 1 -5.89 10.86 30.05
C MET A 1 -6.00 10.32 28.64
N TYR A 2 -5.32 10.94 27.67
CA TYR A 2 -5.57 10.62 26.26
C TYR A 2 -4.93 9.28 25.93
N HIS A 3 -5.74 8.34 25.42
CA HIS A 3 -5.28 7.04 24.95
C HIS A 3 -5.29 7.05 23.41
N LYS A 4 -4.27 6.43 22.81
CA LYS A 4 -4.16 6.28 21.36
C LYS A 4 -3.91 4.81 21.05
N VAL A 5 -4.88 4.19 20.37
CA VAL A 5 -4.76 2.82 19.84
C VAL A 5 -4.38 2.90 18.36
N LEU A 6 -3.26 2.30 17.96
CA LEU A 6 -2.89 2.11 16.56
C LEU A 6 -3.04 0.62 16.20
N THR A 7 -3.63 0.33 15.04
CA THR A 7 -3.73 -1.05 14.53
C THR A 7 -2.90 -1.19 13.26
N ASP A 8 -1.96 -2.13 13.20
CA ASP A 8 -1.14 -2.36 12.00
C ASP A 8 -1.82 -3.32 11.01
N HIS A 9 -1.50 -3.16 9.72
CA HIS A 9 -2.25 -3.67 8.57
C HIS A 9 -2.08 -5.17 8.29
N LEU A 10 -1.06 -5.84 8.83
CA LEU A 10 -0.70 -7.21 8.38
C LEU A 10 -0.39 -8.22 9.48
N SER A 11 -0.27 -7.82 10.75
CA SER A 11 0.09 -8.74 11.84
C SER A 11 -1.03 -8.99 12.86
N GLY A 12 -2.15 -8.25 12.78
CA GLY A 12 -3.13 -8.25 13.86
C GLY A 12 -2.56 -7.74 15.18
N GLU A 13 -1.40 -7.06 15.17
CA GLU A 13 -0.81 -6.47 16.35
C GLU A 13 -1.17 -4.99 16.49
N PHE A 14 -1.36 -4.59 17.74
CA PHE A 14 -1.84 -3.27 18.12
C PHE A 14 -0.80 -2.52 18.95
N LEU A 15 -0.78 -1.18 18.86
CA LEU A 15 0.03 -0.31 19.70
C LEU A 15 -0.88 0.57 20.55
N ILE A 16 -0.54 0.75 21.83
CA ILE A 16 -1.12 1.78 22.70
C ILE A 16 0.01 2.78 23.01
N GLU A 17 -0.10 4.02 22.52
CA GLU A 17 0.84 5.08 22.92
C GLU A 17 0.50 5.56 24.34
N GLN A 18 1.47 5.49 25.25
CA GLN A 18 1.26 5.71 26.68
C GLN A 18 1.07 7.20 27.04
N GLY A 19 -0.04 7.51 27.71
CA GLY A 19 -0.09 8.52 28.76
C GLY A 19 0.13 7.84 30.11
N SER A 20 1.33 8.02 30.68
CA SER A 20 1.71 7.90 32.11
C SER A 20 1.27 6.74 33.03
N GLU A 21 0.62 5.67 32.57
CA GLU A 21 0.32 4.49 33.43
C GLU A 21 0.66 3.14 32.78
N GLU A 22 1.31 2.25 33.54
CA GLU A 22 1.58 0.86 33.18
C GLU A 22 0.29 0.04 33.20
N TYR A 23 -0.31 -0.21 32.03
CA TYR A 23 -1.49 -1.08 31.93
C TYR A 23 -1.16 -2.56 32.12
N ASP A 24 -2.09 -3.27 32.76
CA ASP A 24 -2.15 -4.74 32.81
C ASP A 24 -2.42 -5.34 31.42
N ILE A 25 -1.91 -6.54 31.14
CA ILE A 25 -2.01 -7.22 29.82
C ILE A 25 -3.47 -7.42 29.44
N ASP A 26 -4.29 -7.83 30.39
CA ASP A 26 -5.73 -8.02 30.19
C ASP A 26 -6.44 -6.70 29.87
N LYS A 27 -5.99 -5.60 30.47
CA LYS A 27 -6.51 -4.26 30.20
C LYS A 27 -6.07 -3.76 28.83
N LYS A 28 -4.83 -4.02 28.40
CA LYS A 28 -4.38 -3.73 27.02
C LYS A 28 -5.19 -4.52 26.01
N GLN A 29 -5.26 -5.85 26.13
CA GLN A 29 -6.02 -6.69 25.20
C GLN A 29 -7.49 -6.29 25.17
N PHE A 30 -8.08 -5.95 26.31
CA PHE A 30 -9.45 -5.43 26.38
C PHE A 30 -9.63 -4.14 25.58
N LEU A 31 -8.76 -3.13 25.78
CA LEU A 31 -8.81 -1.86 25.03
C LEU A 31 -8.66 -2.08 23.52
N LEU A 32 -7.89 -3.10 23.11
CA LEU A 32 -7.67 -3.45 21.70
C LEU A 32 -8.85 -4.18 21.07
N ASP A 33 -9.44 -5.13 21.80
CA ASP A 33 -10.62 -5.87 21.36
C ASP A 33 -11.86 -4.96 21.26
N THR A 34 -11.94 -3.96 22.15
CA THR A 34 -13.07 -3.03 22.23
C THR A 34 -12.86 -1.72 21.49
N LEU A 35 -11.62 -1.37 21.14
CA LEU A 35 -11.21 -0.03 20.68
C LEU A 35 -11.58 1.08 21.67
N ASP A 36 -11.61 0.77 22.97
CA ASP A 36 -12.02 1.70 24.02
C ASP A 36 -10.95 2.75 24.29
N SER A 37 -10.96 3.80 23.46
CA SER A 37 -9.96 4.86 23.44
C SER A 37 -10.56 6.12 22.83
N GLU A 38 -10.28 7.29 23.41
CA GLU A 38 -10.75 8.58 22.89
C GLU A 38 -10.24 8.88 21.48
N PHE A 39 -9.07 8.35 21.12
CA PHE A 39 -8.50 8.46 19.78
C PHE A 39 -8.04 7.08 19.28
N VAL A 40 -8.49 6.70 18.10
CA VAL A 40 -8.19 5.41 17.47
C VAL A 40 -7.68 5.64 16.05
N VAL A 41 -6.50 5.11 15.74
CA VAL A 41 -5.94 5.06 14.40
C VAL A 41 -6.04 3.62 13.92
N THR A 42 -6.82 3.38 12.87
CA THR A 42 -7.06 2.03 12.39
C THR A 42 -7.09 1.95 10.87
N SER A 43 -6.99 0.73 10.35
CA SER A 43 -7.05 0.47 8.91
C SER A 43 -8.48 0.32 8.42
N PHE A 44 -8.70 0.51 7.12
CA PHE A 44 -9.97 0.14 6.46
C PHE A 44 -10.36 -1.32 6.70
N HIS A 45 -9.38 -2.22 6.71
CA HIS A 45 -9.63 -3.63 7.02
C HIS A 45 -10.25 -3.78 8.41
N GLN A 46 -9.64 -3.19 9.45
CA GLN A 46 -10.15 -3.28 10.81
C GLN A 46 -11.50 -2.56 11.01
N LEU A 47 -11.69 -1.40 10.35
CA LEU A 47 -12.94 -0.64 10.38
C LEU A 47 -14.09 -1.41 9.74
N PHE A 48 -13.95 -1.82 8.48
CA PHE A 48 -15.04 -2.39 7.70
C PHE A 48 -15.25 -3.88 7.96
N TYR A 49 -14.19 -4.69 8.17
CA TYR A 49 -14.40 -6.10 8.50
C TYR A 49 -15.01 -6.26 9.87
N GLY A 50 -14.87 -5.29 10.77
CA GLY A 50 -15.57 -5.31 12.04
C GLY A 50 -17.09 -5.17 11.94
N VAL A 51 -17.58 -4.71 10.78
CA VAL A 51 -19.00 -4.50 10.51
C VAL A 51 -19.54 -5.56 9.55
N PHE A 52 -18.82 -5.83 8.47
CA PHE A 52 -19.32 -6.67 7.37
C PHE A 52 -18.90 -8.14 7.45
N LYS A 53 -17.91 -8.51 8.28
CA LYS A 53 -17.50 -9.91 8.46
C LYS A 53 -18.05 -10.49 9.75
N ARG A 54 -18.49 -11.75 9.70
CA ARG A 54 -19.18 -12.44 10.82
C ARG A 54 -18.23 -13.02 11.88
N LYS A 55 -17.20 -12.28 12.31
CA LYS A 55 -16.31 -12.71 13.41
C LYS A 55 -16.69 -12.04 14.73
N ASN A 56 -17.12 -12.84 15.70
CA ASN A 56 -17.64 -12.40 17.02
C ASN A 56 -16.72 -11.43 17.78
N ALA A 57 -15.40 -11.50 17.60
CA ALA A 57 -14.45 -10.62 18.26
C ALA A 57 -14.62 -9.13 17.88
N LEU A 58 -15.21 -8.83 16.71
CA LEU A 58 -15.23 -7.48 16.16
C LEU A 58 -16.51 -6.70 16.50
N PHE A 59 -17.62 -7.38 16.83
CA PHE A 59 -18.85 -6.72 17.30
C PHE A 59 -18.65 -5.95 18.60
N LYS A 60 -17.67 -6.36 19.42
CA LYS A 60 -17.31 -5.67 20.66
C LYS A 60 -16.90 -4.21 20.41
N ARG A 61 -16.53 -3.83 19.19
CA ARG A 61 -16.06 -2.47 18.83
C ARG A 61 -17.19 -1.53 18.45
N PHE A 62 -18.36 -2.08 18.12
CA PHE A 62 -19.42 -1.31 17.46
C PHE A 62 -19.95 -0.17 18.33
N HIS A 63 -19.94 -0.33 19.66
CA HIS A 63 -20.34 0.69 20.62
C HIS A 63 -19.46 1.95 20.57
N GLN A 64 -18.18 1.83 20.21
CA GLN A 64 -17.26 2.98 20.14
C GLN A 64 -17.52 3.89 18.94
N PHE A 65 -18.23 3.41 17.92
CA PHE A 65 -18.56 4.26 16.78
C PHE A 65 -19.68 5.26 17.10
N ALA A 66 -20.58 4.94 18.01
CA ALA A 66 -21.71 5.82 18.34
C ALA A 66 -21.22 7.18 18.86
N ASN A 67 -21.74 8.28 18.30
CA ASN A 67 -21.33 9.66 18.60
C ASN A 67 -19.85 9.99 18.31
N SER A 68 -19.13 9.15 17.57
CA SER A 68 -17.73 9.38 17.21
C SER A 68 -17.56 10.31 16.00
N ILE A 69 -16.33 10.81 15.83
CA ILE A 69 -15.87 11.40 14.57
C ILE A 69 -15.03 10.34 13.85
N ILE A 70 -15.46 9.96 12.65
CA ILE A 70 -14.75 9.00 11.80
C ILE A 70 -14.04 9.79 10.71
N LEU A 71 -12.71 9.78 10.74
CA LEU A 71 -11.86 10.33 9.69
C LEU A 71 -11.38 9.21 8.77
N ILE A 72 -11.74 9.31 7.50
CA ILE A 72 -11.38 8.36 6.44
C ILE A 72 -10.40 9.08 5.52
N ASP A 73 -9.13 8.70 5.59
CA ASP A 73 -8.08 9.22 4.73
C ASP A 73 -7.85 8.27 3.54
N GLU A 74 -7.60 8.82 2.35
CA GLU A 74 -7.40 8.08 1.10
C GLU A 74 -8.53 7.08 0.78
N VAL A 75 -9.80 7.53 0.88
CA VAL A 75 -11.00 6.70 0.62
C VAL A 75 -10.97 5.96 -0.72
N GLN A 76 -10.24 6.50 -1.70
CA GLN A 76 -10.10 5.91 -3.02
C GLN A 76 -9.34 4.57 -3.03
N LEU A 77 -8.64 4.20 -1.95
CA LEU A 77 -8.03 2.86 -1.83
C LEU A 77 -9.09 1.75 -1.69
N ILE A 78 -10.36 2.10 -1.47
CA ILE A 78 -11.45 1.13 -1.42
C ILE A 78 -11.79 0.69 -2.86
N PRO A 79 -11.84 -0.63 -3.16
CA PRO A 79 -12.17 -1.12 -4.48
C PRO A 79 -13.49 -0.54 -5.01
N LEU A 80 -13.55 -0.18 -6.30
CA LEU A 80 -14.71 0.50 -6.89
C LEU A 80 -16.02 -0.27 -6.65
N LYS A 81 -15.98 -1.60 -6.72
CA LYS A 81 -17.14 -2.47 -6.48
C LYS A 81 -17.71 -2.39 -5.05
N LEU A 82 -16.94 -1.92 -4.07
CA LEU A 82 -17.34 -1.80 -2.67
C LEU A 82 -17.75 -0.37 -2.28
N MET A 83 -17.62 0.59 -3.19
CA MET A 83 -17.92 2.00 -2.89
C MET A 83 -19.39 2.21 -2.50
N TYR A 84 -20.32 1.55 -3.18
CA TYR A 84 -21.75 1.63 -2.84
C TYR A 84 -22.04 1.13 -1.42
N PRO A 85 -21.69 -0.13 -1.03
CA PRO A 85 -22.00 -0.61 0.31
C PRO A 85 -21.28 0.16 1.42
N VAL A 86 -20.03 0.60 1.19
CA VAL A 86 -19.32 1.47 2.14
C VAL A 86 -20.08 2.78 2.33
N THR A 87 -20.57 3.40 1.26
CA THR A 87 -21.33 4.65 1.34
C THR A 87 -22.62 4.47 2.12
N GLN A 88 -23.38 3.39 1.85
CA GLN A 88 -24.60 3.09 2.59
C GLN A 88 -24.32 2.90 4.09
N PHE A 89 -23.21 2.23 4.42
CA PHE A 89 -22.78 2.09 5.80
C PHE A 89 -22.43 3.43 6.44
N LEU A 90 -21.63 4.27 5.79
CA LEU A 90 -21.28 5.59 6.31
C LEU A 90 -22.54 6.45 6.52
N LYS A 91 -23.48 6.44 5.57
CA LYS A 91 -24.78 7.10 5.71
C LYS A 91 -25.53 6.61 6.95
N PHE A 92 -25.65 5.29 7.12
CA PHE A 92 -26.29 4.67 8.27
C PHE A 92 -25.63 5.03 9.60
N MET A 93 -24.29 5.02 9.66
CA MET A 93 -23.55 5.45 10.86
C MET A 93 -23.82 6.92 11.20
N SER A 94 -23.92 7.77 10.20
CA SER A 94 -24.20 9.18 10.43
C SER A 94 -25.64 9.43 10.89
N GLU A 95 -26.63 8.80 10.24
CA GLU A 95 -28.05 9.03 10.51
C GLU A 95 -28.55 8.34 11.80
N ILE A 96 -28.08 7.13 12.07
CA ILE A 96 -28.58 6.30 13.18
C ILE A 96 -27.67 6.38 14.41
N PHE A 97 -26.35 6.39 14.20
CA PHE A 97 -25.35 6.38 15.29
C PHE A 97 -24.80 7.77 15.62
N ASN A 98 -25.31 8.83 14.98
CA ASN A 98 -24.88 10.21 15.17
C ASN A 98 -23.36 10.39 14.99
N CYS A 99 -22.77 9.62 14.06
CA CYS A 99 -21.36 9.77 13.69
C CYS A 99 -21.16 10.99 12.81
N LYS A 100 -20.08 11.74 13.04
CA LYS A 100 -19.61 12.76 12.09
C LYS A 100 -18.54 12.13 11.21
N ILE A 101 -18.74 12.17 9.89
CA ILE A 101 -17.85 11.50 8.95
C ILE A 101 -17.11 12.55 8.14
N ILE A 102 -15.78 12.52 8.20
CA ILE A 102 -14.90 13.38 7.43
C ILE A 102 -14.12 12.48 6.49
N VAL A 103 -14.28 12.69 5.20
CA VAL A 103 -13.59 11.91 4.17
C VAL A 103 -12.58 12.83 3.49
N ALA A 104 -11.31 12.40 3.47
CA ALA A 104 -10.23 13.06 2.76
C ALA A 104 -9.79 12.20 1.57
N SER A 105 -9.55 12.83 0.43
CA SER A 105 -9.10 12.16 -0.78
C SER A 105 -8.42 13.16 -1.72
N ALA A 106 -7.34 12.73 -2.36
CA ALA A 106 -6.75 13.47 -3.47
C ALA A 106 -7.62 13.43 -4.74
N THR A 107 -8.42 12.37 -4.90
CA THR A 107 -9.26 12.11 -6.06
C THR A 107 -10.60 11.61 -5.56
N PHE A 108 -11.44 12.51 -5.04
CA PHE A 108 -12.66 12.09 -4.38
C PHE A 108 -13.54 11.29 -5.36
N PRO A 109 -13.87 10.03 -5.07
CA PRO A 109 -14.87 9.32 -5.82
C PRO A 109 -16.17 10.10 -5.65
N ASN A 110 -16.71 10.60 -6.75
CA ASN A 110 -18.03 11.20 -6.78
C ASN A 110 -19.06 10.06 -6.64
N ILE A 111 -19.02 9.42 -5.47
CA ILE A 111 -19.99 8.47 -4.96
C ILE A 111 -21.31 9.18 -5.16
N LYS A 112 -22.03 8.77 -6.21
CA LYS A 112 -23.12 9.50 -6.85
C LYS A 112 -23.70 10.57 -5.95
N LYS A 113 -23.58 11.84 -6.35
CA LYS A 113 -24.37 12.96 -5.80
C LYS A 113 -25.80 12.50 -5.49
N GLU A 114 -26.41 11.64 -6.31
CA GLU A 114 -27.73 11.05 -6.10
C GLU A 114 -27.90 10.16 -4.85
N ILE A 115 -26.92 9.35 -4.43
CA ILE A 115 -27.00 8.52 -3.20
C ILE A 115 -26.95 9.40 -1.93
N LEU A 116 -26.28 10.56 -2.05
CA LEU A 116 -26.03 11.50 -0.97
C LEU A 116 -27.03 12.68 -0.95
N ASN A 117 -27.72 12.96 -2.07
CA ASN A 117 -28.65 14.09 -2.22
C ASN A 117 -29.89 13.98 -1.31
N ASP A 118 -30.31 12.76 -0.96
CA ASP A 118 -31.44 12.51 -0.04
C ASP A 118 -31.04 12.54 1.45
N SER A 119 -29.79 12.91 1.76
CA SER A 119 -29.27 12.96 3.12
C SER A 119 -28.95 14.41 3.50
N TYR A 120 -29.58 14.90 4.57
CA TYR A 120 -29.26 16.20 5.20
C TYR A 120 -27.84 16.25 5.81
N THR A 121 -27.03 15.22 5.61
CA THR A 121 -25.88 14.87 6.44
C THR A 121 -24.55 14.99 5.69
N PHE A 122 -24.56 15.02 4.35
CA PHE A 122 -23.35 15.24 3.55
C PHE A 122 -23.33 16.64 2.98
N LYS A 123 -22.70 17.57 3.72
CA LYS A 123 -22.34 18.88 3.17
C LYS A 123 -20.98 18.73 2.50
N SER A 124 -20.94 18.62 1.17
CA SER A 124 -19.66 18.77 0.48
C SER A 124 -19.14 20.19 0.77
N ILE A 125 -17.95 20.27 1.36
CA ILE A 125 -17.17 21.50 1.29
C ILE A 125 -16.49 21.41 -0.07
N ASP A 126 -17.28 21.61 -1.12
CA ASP A 126 -16.79 21.64 -2.49
C ASP A 126 -16.10 23.00 -2.68
N THR A 127 -14.88 23.12 -2.16
CA THR A 127 -13.91 24.08 -2.69
C THR A 127 -13.19 23.42 -3.86
N THR A 128 -13.94 22.81 -4.77
CA THR A 128 -13.42 22.50 -6.10
C THR A 128 -13.05 23.84 -6.71
N LEU A 129 -11.78 23.97 -7.10
CA LEU A 129 -11.31 25.13 -7.86
C LEU A 129 -12.28 25.32 -9.03
N THR A 130 -12.68 26.56 -9.27
CA THR A 130 -13.48 26.90 -10.45
C THR A 130 -12.76 26.40 -11.71
N PRO A 131 -13.46 26.13 -12.82
CA PRO A 131 -12.82 25.78 -14.08
C PRO A 131 -11.69 26.75 -14.45
N GLU A 132 -11.85 28.05 -14.18
CA GLU A 132 -10.84 29.09 -14.42
C GLU A 132 -9.62 28.97 -13.50
N GLU A 133 -9.82 28.67 -12.21
CA GLU A 133 -8.73 28.38 -11.27
C GLU A 133 -8.01 27.05 -11.64
N ASN A 134 -8.75 26.03 -12.06
CA ASN A 134 -8.18 24.77 -12.54
C ASN A 134 -7.23 24.98 -13.74
N LEU A 135 -7.63 25.85 -14.69
CA LEU A 135 -6.81 26.18 -15.87
C LEU A 135 -5.47 26.83 -15.50
N GLN A 136 -5.40 27.56 -14.37
CA GLN A 136 -4.17 28.23 -13.94
C GLN A 136 -3.25 27.32 -13.12
N PHE A 137 -3.77 26.28 -12.45
CA PHE A 137 -3.00 25.45 -11.53
C PHE A 137 -2.54 24.09 -12.08
N PHE A 138 -3.23 23.51 -13.08
CA PHE A 138 -3.05 22.11 -13.48
C PHE A 138 -2.51 21.94 -14.90
N ASN A 139 -1.19 22.05 -15.08
CA ASN A 139 -0.51 21.65 -16.32
C ASN A 139 0.91 21.11 -16.06
N ARG A 140 1.11 20.47 -14.91
CA ARG A 140 2.43 20.08 -14.42
C ARG A 140 3.00 18.89 -15.17
N TYR A 141 2.14 18.00 -15.65
CA TYR A 141 2.52 16.80 -16.37
C TYR A 141 1.62 16.50 -17.58
N LYS A 142 2.18 15.73 -18.53
CA LYS A 142 1.51 15.16 -19.68
C LYS A 142 1.78 13.66 -19.74
N ILE A 143 0.72 12.94 -20.05
CA ILE A 143 0.67 11.50 -20.16
C ILE A 143 0.67 11.13 -21.63
N THR A 144 1.51 10.17 -22.01
CA THR A 144 1.39 9.43 -23.27
C THR A 144 0.84 8.05 -22.96
N VAL A 145 -0.17 7.61 -23.71
CA VAL A 145 -0.85 6.33 -23.46
C VAL A 145 -0.37 5.30 -24.49
N ASP A 146 0.27 4.23 -24.03
CA ASP A 146 0.68 3.08 -24.85
C ASP A 146 0.28 1.76 -24.19
N ILE A 147 -1.02 1.47 -24.24
CA ILE A 147 -1.64 0.29 -23.61
C ILE A 147 -2.31 -0.66 -24.60
N VAL A 148 -2.19 -0.38 -25.91
CA VAL A 148 -2.80 -1.20 -26.98
C VAL A 148 -2.20 -2.59 -26.99
N GLU A 149 -0.87 -2.68 -26.82
CA GLU A 149 -0.15 -3.94 -26.71
C GLU A 149 0.48 -4.07 -25.33
N SER A 150 0.46 -5.29 -24.79
CA SER A 150 1.23 -5.60 -23.59
C SER A 150 2.72 -5.73 -23.92
N TYR A 151 3.56 -4.98 -23.21
CA TYR A 151 5.01 -4.97 -23.29
C TYR A 151 5.62 -6.26 -22.77
N THR A 152 6.47 -6.90 -23.58
CA THR A 152 7.46 -7.87 -23.12
C THR A 152 8.62 -7.15 -22.42
N PHE A 153 9.44 -7.87 -21.65
CA PHE A 153 10.65 -7.29 -21.07
C PHE A 153 11.61 -6.72 -22.14
N GLU A 154 11.69 -7.36 -23.31
CA GLU A 154 12.48 -6.83 -24.44
C GLU A 154 11.98 -5.46 -24.90
N LYS A 155 10.66 -5.31 -25.14
CA LYS A 155 10.04 -4.03 -25.54
C LYS A 155 10.19 -2.98 -24.43
N LEU A 156 10.07 -3.40 -23.16
CA LEU A 156 10.24 -2.55 -21.99
C LEU A 156 11.66 -2.00 -21.88
N TYR A 157 12.68 -2.84 -22.07
CA TYR A 157 14.08 -2.41 -22.03
C TYR A 157 14.41 -1.44 -23.17
N ASN A 158 13.91 -1.68 -24.38
CA ASN A 158 14.05 -0.73 -25.48
C ASN A 158 13.42 0.63 -25.13
N LYS A 159 12.26 0.62 -24.46
CA LYS A 159 11.59 1.86 -24.03
C LYS A 159 12.34 2.60 -22.93
N ILE A 160 12.92 1.86 -21.99
CA ILE A 160 13.81 2.41 -20.95
C ILE A 160 15.00 3.09 -21.62
N ASP A 161 15.59 2.47 -22.65
CA ASP A 161 16.73 3.04 -23.38
C ASP A 161 16.41 4.36 -24.08
N GLU A 162 15.24 4.47 -24.70
CA GLU A 162 14.74 5.74 -25.23
C GLU A 162 14.66 6.81 -24.14
N LYS A 163 14.11 6.47 -22.97
CA LYS A 163 13.96 7.40 -21.85
C LYS A 163 15.31 7.81 -21.26
N LEU A 164 16.27 6.88 -21.18
CA LEU A 164 17.63 7.18 -20.72
C LEU A 164 18.28 8.27 -21.57
N GLN A 165 18.05 8.34 -22.87
CA GLN A 165 18.64 9.36 -23.75
C GLN A 165 18.16 10.80 -23.45
N THR A 166 17.09 10.97 -22.68
CA THR A 166 16.54 12.31 -22.36
C THR A 166 17.40 13.12 -21.40
N GLN A 167 18.34 12.49 -20.69
CA GLN A 167 19.18 13.09 -19.64
C GLN A 167 18.40 13.79 -18.51
N LYS A 168 17.13 13.43 -18.33
CA LYS A 168 16.26 13.93 -17.26
C LYS A 168 16.28 13.02 -16.03
N ASP A 169 15.74 13.52 -14.93
CA ASP A 169 15.43 12.70 -13.76
C ASP A 169 14.30 11.72 -14.08
N LEU A 170 14.58 10.41 -13.98
CA LEU A 170 13.68 9.35 -14.46
C LEU A 170 13.02 8.60 -13.31
N LEU A 171 11.71 8.36 -13.46
CA LEU A 171 10.92 7.46 -12.64
C LEU A 171 10.39 6.30 -13.49
N PHE A 172 10.81 5.08 -13.16
CA PHE A 172 10.21 3.85 -13.66
C PHE A 172 9.33 3.24 -12.57
N ARG A 173 8.05 3.63 -12.58
CA ARG A 173 7.05 3.12 -11.63
C ARG A 173 6.41 1.86 -12.21
N VAL A 174 6.58 0.75 -11.52
CA VAL A 174 5.94 -0.54 -11.86
C VAL A 174 5.12 -1.08 -10.70
N ASN A 175 4.25 -2.04 -10.96
CA ASN A 175 3.31 -2.55 -9.97
C ASN A 175 3.97 -3.55 -9.01
N THR A 176 4.83 -4.45 -9.50
CA THR A 176 5.38 -5.55 -8.71
C THR A 176 6.86 -5.34 -8.39
N VAL A 177 7.30 -5.86 -7.24
CA VAL A 177 8.70 -5.82 -6.80
C VAL A 177 9.60 -6.54 -7.81
N ASN A 178 9.16 -7.67 -8.35
CA ASN A 178 9.95 -8.44 -9.32
C ASN A 178 10.24 -7.65 -10.59
N THR A 179 9.23 -6.97 -11.15
CA THR A 179 9.43 -6.13 -12.33
C THR A 179 10.38 -4.98 -12.00
N ALA A 180 10.29 -4.40 -10.81
CA ALA A 180 11.23 -3.36 -10.37
C ALA A 180 12.66 -3.88 -10.26
N ASN A 181 12.87 -5.07 -9.67
CA ASN A 181 14.18 -5.70 -9.57
C ASN A 181 14.75 -6.01 -10.96
N ALA A 182 13.94 -6.55 -11.88
CA ALA A 182 14.36 -6.84 -13.25
C ALA A 182 14.81 -5.58 -14.02
N ILE A 183 14.08 -4.48 -13.87
CA ILE A 183 14.47 -3.18 -14.45
C ILE A 183 15.78 -2.68 -13.81
N TYR A 184 15.90 -2.76 -12.48
CA TYR A 184 17.10 -2.30 -11.78
C TYR A 184 18.33 -3.13 -12.17
N GLU A 185 18.22 -4.46 -12.22
CA GLU A 185 19.26 -5.37 -12.70
C GLU A 185 19.67 -5.07 -14.13
N TYR A 186 18.70 -4.81 -15.01
CA TYR A 186 18.97 -4.39 -16.38
C TYR A 186 19.79 -3.09 -16.42
N LEU A 187 19.43 -2.11 -15.59
CA LEU A 187 20.09 -0.80 -15.53
C LEU A 187 21.52 -0.89 -14.98
N ILE A 188 21.77 -1.67 -13.91
CA ILE A 188 23.10 -1.80 -13.31
C ILE A 188 24.06 -2.62 -14.17
N ASN A 189 23.57 -3.66 -14.84
CA ASN A 189 24.40 -4.52 -15.70
C ASN A 189 24.73 -3.86 -17.04
N LYS A 190 24.03 -2.79 -17.38
CA LYS A 190 24.32 -2.01 -18.57
C LYS A 190 25.57 -1.18 -18.32
N ASN A 191 26.59 -1.38 -19.17
CA ASN A 191 27.70 -0.45 -19.34
C ASN A 191 27.17 0.84 -19.99
N SER A 192 26.48 1.66 -19.20
CA SER A 192 25.93 2.93 -19.60
C SER A 192 26.86 4.07 -19.18
N SER A 193 26.69 5.25 -19.77
CA SER A 193 27.37 6.48 -19.34
C SER A 193 26.90 7.00 -17.99
N TYR A 194 26.03 6.27 -17.29
CA TYR A 194 25.47 6.65 -16.01
C TYR A 194 26.29 6.06 -14.88
N GLU A 195 26.56 6.89 -13.87
CA GLU A 195 27.13 6.42 -12.62
C GLU A 195 26.09 5.54 -11.92
N GLN A 196 26.45 4.28 -11.69
CA GLN A 196 25.60 3.30 -11.00
C GLN A 196 25.13 3.80 -9.62
N GLU A 197 25.90 4.70 -9.00
CA GLU A 197 25.59 5.34 -7.71
C GLU A 197 24.32 6.21 -7.74
N ASN A 198 23.83 6.58 -8.94
CA ASN A 198 22.65 7.41 -9.15
C ASN A 198 21.41 6.61 -9.61
N ILE A 199 21.49 5.28 -9.58
CA ILE A 199 20.37 4.36 -9.86
C ILE A 199 19.83 3.85 -8.52
N PHE A 200 18.55 4.08 -8.26
CA PHE A 200 17.93 3.78 -6.99
C PHE A 200 16.74 2.83 -7.15
N LEU A 201 16.62 1.87 -6.22
CA LEU A 201 15.49 0.96 -6.13
C LEU A 201 14.67 1.27 -4.86
N LEU A 202 13.38 1.55 -5.04
CA LEU A 202 12.44 1.85 -3.95
C LEU A 202 11.24 0.90 -3.98
N THR A 203 11.38 -0.24 -3.31
CA THR A 203 10.34 -1.26 -3.19
C THR A 203 10.10 -1.64 -1.72
N SER A 204 9.04 -2.39 -1.46
CA SER A 204 8.76 -2.91 -0.11
C SER A 204 9.80 -3.92 0.36
N ALA A 205 10.52 -4.57 -0.57
CA ALA A 205 11.60 -5.51 -0.27
C ALA A 205 12.86 -4.85 0.30
N VAL A 206 13.00 -3.53 0.15
CA VAL A 206 14.11 -2.75 0.70
C VAL A 206 13.79 -2.36 2.15
N ALA A 207 14.71 -2.67 3.07
CA ALA A 207 14.57 -2.37 4.50
C ALA A 207 14.23 -0.88 4.74
N PRO A 208 13.34 -0.55 5.69
CA PRO A 208 12.99 0.84 6.01
C PRO A 208 14.21 1.75 6.25
N ILE A 209 15.22 1.26 6.97
CA ILE A 209 16.46 2.02 7.21
C ILE A 209 17.22 2.33 5.91
N SER A 210 17.26 1.40 4.95
CA SER A 210 17.89 1.59 3.64
C SER A 210 17.06 2.53 2.77
N ARG A 211 15.73 2.40 2.76
CA ARG A 211 14.83 3.34 2.08
C ARG A 211 15.03 4.77 2.53
N GLN A 212 15.19 5.01 3.83
CA GLN A 212 15.49 6.36 4.36
C GLN A 212 16.82 6.91 3.83
N LYS A 213 17.85 6.08 3.67
CA LYS A 213 19.14 6.49 3.09
C LYS A 213 18.97 6.84 1.61
N ILE A 214 18.28 5.99 0.84
CA ILE A 214 18.00 6.22 -0.58
C ILE A 214 17.22 7.52 -0.80
N ILE A 215 16.15 7.75 -0.03
CA ILE A 215 15.35 8.99 -0.12
C ILE A 215 16.20 10.23 0.18
N LYS A 216 17.12 10.15 1.17
CA LYS A 216 18.06 11.25 1.45
C LYS A 216 19.04 11.49 0.29
N ALA A 217 19.54 10.42 -0.33
CA ALA A 217 20.42 10.52 -1.49
C ALA A 217 19.72 11.18 -2.69
N ILE A 218 18.50 10.72 -3.02
CA ILE A 218 17.66 11.29 -4.08
C ILE A 218 17.44 12.80 -3.87
N LYS A 219 17.10 13.21 -2.64
CA LYS A 219 16.94 14.63 -2.29
C LYS A 219 18.24 15.42 -2.46
N SER A 220 19.38 14.84 -2.10
CA SER A 220 20.68 15.50 -2.28
C SER A 220 21.12 15.57 -3.75
N ASN A 221 20.72 14.63 -4.60
CA ASN A 221 21.06 14.63 -6.02
C ASN A 221 20.24 15.70 -6.76
N SER A 222 18.95 15.80 -6.42
CA SER A 222 18.06 16.83 -6.95
C SER A 222 18.59 18.25 -6.70
N THR A 223 19.14 18.55 -5.52
CA THR A 223 19.72 19.87 -5.22
C THR A 223 21.04 20.16 -5.93
N LYS A 224 21.77 19.11 -6.36
CA LYS A 224 23.05 19.22 -7.07
C LYS A 224 22.88 19.21 -8.60
N GLY A 225 21.67 18.97 -9.10
CA GLY A 225 21.41 18.82 -10.54
C GLY A 225 22.03 17.56 -11.14
N ILE A 226 22.24 16.52 -10.32
CA ILE A 226 22.75 15.23 -10.77
C ILE A 226 21.57 14.40 -11.26
N GLN A 227 21.64 13.95 -12.52
CA GLN A 227 20.63 13.08 -13.09
C GLN A 227 20.49 11.81 -12.27
N GLN A 228 19.25 11.44 -11.93
CA GLN A 228 18.94 10.24 -11.15
C GLN A 228 17.90 9.36 -11.83
N ILE A 229 18.01 8.05 -11.61
CA ILE A 229 17.09 7.06 -12.12
C ILE A 229 16.50 6.32 -10.92
N VAL A 230 15.18 6.39 -10.77
CA VAL A 230 14.47 5.74 -9.66
C VAL A 230 13.55 4.68 -10.24
N VAL A 231 13.75 3.43 -9.82
CA VAL A 231 12.84 2.32 -10.07
C VAL A 231 12.03 2.10 -8.80
N ALA A 232 10.71 2.16 -8.87
CA ALA A 232 9.87 2.10 -7.68
C ALA A 232 8.56 1.33 -7.89
N THR A 233 8.02 0.80 -6.79
CA THR A 233 6.63 0.35 -6.74
C THR A 233 5.70 1.44 -6.20
N GLN A 234 4.50 1.09 -5.70
CA GLN A 234 3.52 2.02 -5.11
C GLN A 234 4.09 2.85 -3.94
N LEU A 235 5.21 2.43 -3.37
CA LEU A 235 5.82 3.04 -2.19
C LEU A 235 6.20 4.52 -2.38
N ILE A 236 6.43 4.98 -3.62
CA ILE A 236 6.72 6.39 -3.89
C ILE A 236 5.53 7.32 -3.59
N GLN A 237 4.31 6.78 -3.52
CA GLN A 237 3.08 7.55 -3.32
C GLN A 237 2.90 7.99 -1.85
N ALA A 238 3.37 7.18 -0.91
CA ALA A 238 3.16 7.36 0.53
C ALA A 238 4.30 8.16 1.19
N GLY A 239 4.13 9.48 1.29
CA GLY A 239 4.94 10.35 2.16
C GLY A 239 6.36 10.64 1.67
N VAL A 240 6.71 10.24 0.46
CA VAL A 240 8.04 10.48 -0.13
C VAL A 240 7.96 11.72 -1.03
N ASP A 241 8.63 12.79 -0.61
CA ASP A 241 8.69 14.05 -1.35
C ASP A 241 9.83 14.01 -2.38
N ILE A 242 9.55 13.42 -3.54
CA ILE A 242 10.45 13.31 -4.69
C ILE A 242 9.73 13.89 -5.92
N SER A 243 10.41 14.76 -6.66
CA SER A 243 9.94 15.29 -7.94
C SER A 243 10.86 14.81 -9.04
N LEU A 244 10.34 13.98 -9.95
CA LEU A 244 11.06 13.46 -11.12
C LEU A 244 10.37 13.96 -12.40
N ASP A 245 11.11 14.01 -13.50
CA ASP A 245 10.74 14.76 -14.69
C ASP A 245 10.10 13.90 -15.78
N ASP A 246 10.58 12.67 -15.96
CA ASP A 246 10.15 11.80 -17.06
C ASP A 246 10.15 10.32 -16.62
N GLY A 247 9.66 9.43 -17.48
CA GLY A 247 9.82 7.99 -17.31
C GLY A 247 8.56 7.21 -17.66
N LEU A 248 8.38 6.08 -16.98
CA LEU A 248 7.32 5.10 -17.27
C LEU A 248 6.41 4.95 -16.06
N GLU A 249 5.16 4.65 -16.33
CA GLU A 249 4.16 4.25 -15.35
C GLU A 249 3.46 2.98 -15.85
N GLU A 250 3.56 1.89 -15.10
CA GLU A 250 2.75 0.72 -15.40
C GLU A 250 1.27 1.01 -15.12
N LEU A 251 0.40 0.58 -16.03
CA LEU A 251 -1.05 0.66 -15.93
C LEU A 251 -1.55 0.20 -14.55
N ALA A 252 -2.44 0.97 -13.93
CA ALA A 252 -3.00 0.72 -12.62
C ALA A 252 -4.42 1.34 -12.52
N PRO A 253 -5.14 1.20 -11.40
CA PRO A 253 -6.33 2.02 -11.12
C PRO A 253 -6.06 3.50 -11.41
N PHE A 254 -6.97 4.14 -12.13
CA PHE A 254 -6.73 5.45 -12.75
C PHE A 254 -6.36 6.52 -11.71
N ASP A 255 -7.02 6.49 -10.57
CA ASP A 255 -6.77 7.36 -9.42
C ASP A 255 -5.38 7.18 -8.79
N LEU A 256 -4.93 5.95 -8.59
CA LEU A 256 -3.56 5.64 -8.13
C LEU A 256 -2.52 6.18 -9.11
N MET A 257 -2.82 6.12 -10.41
CA MET A 257 -1.95 6.71 -11.42
C MET A 257 -1.93 8.23 -11.31
N ILE A 258 -3.09 8.90 -11.21
CA ILE A 258 -3.14 10.36 -11.04
C ILE A 258 -2.38 10.80 -9.78
N GLN A 259 -2.48 10.05 -8.67
CA GLN A 259 -1.72 10.33 -7.45
C GLN A 259 -0.20 10.20 -7.68
N SER A 260 0.23 9.16 -8.41
CA SER A 260 1.63 8.98 -8.84
C SER A 260 2.09 10.17 -9.70
N MET A 261 1.29 10.55 -10.69
CA MET A 261 1.57 11.65 -11.62
C MET A 261 1.66 12.99 -10.91
N GLY A 262 0.83 13.23 -9.89
CA GLY A 262 0.87 14.46 -9.10
C GLY A 262 2.18 14.69 -8.34
N ARG A 263 3.08 13.69 -8.31
CA ARG A 263 4.45 13.81 -7.80
C ARG A 263 5.46 14.24 -8.87
N ARG A 264 5.11 14.20 -10.16
CA ARG A 264 5.94 14.72 -11.25
C ARG A 264 5.80 16.24 -11.33
N ASN A 265 6.94 16.95 -11.43
CA ASN A 265 7.02 18.42 -11.39
C ASN A 265 6.17 19.04 -10.24
N ARG A 266 6.31 18.49 -9.03
CA ARG A 266 5.41 18.77 -7.90
C ARG A 266 5.35 20.25 -7.51
N SER A 267 6.48 20.95 -7.58
CA SER A 267 6.59 22.37 -7.22
C SER A 267 6.17 23.31 -8.35
N ALA A 268 5.88 22.81 -9.55
CA ALA A 268 5.65 23.60 -10.76
C ALA A 268 6.78 24.61 -11.06
N GLU A 269 7.97 24.42 -10.46
CA GLU A 269 9.11 25.34 -10.56
C GLU A 269 9.80 25.21 -11.93
N LYS A 270 9.67 24.06 -12.60
CA LYS A 270 10.23 23.83 -13.93
C LYS A 270 9.25 24.32 -14.99
N SER A 271 9.75 25.11 -15.95
CA SER A 271 9.01 25.60 -17.12
C SER A 271 8.57 24.48 -18.07
N THR A 272 9.19 23.30 -17.97
CA THR A 272 8.86 22.11 -18.77
C THR A 272 7.91 21.17 -18.03
N CYS A 273 6.86 20.75 -18.71
CA CYS A 273 5.90 19.75 -18.26
C CYS A 273 6.60 18.40 -18.01
N GLY A 274 6.31 17.77 -16.87
CA GLY A 274 6.74 16.39 -16.59
C GLY A 274 6.07 15.41 -17.56
N MET A 275 6.74 14.32 -17.89
CA MET A 275 6.24 13.34 -18.86
C MET A 275 6.11 11.96 -18.21
N ALA A 276 5.11 11.20 -18.65
CA ALA A 276 4.95 9.82 -18.26
C ALA A 276 4.37 9.01 -19.42
N ASP A 277 5.02 7.89 -19.75
CA ASP A 277 4.44 6.95 -20.69
C ASP A 277 3.75 5.84 -19.89
N ILE A 278 2.43 5.74 -20.05
CA ILE A 278 1.65 4.65 -19.47
C ILE A 278 1.83 3.42 -20.34
N ILE A 279 2.31 2.34 -19.73
CA ILE A 279 2.53 1.08 -20.42
C ILE A 279 1.80 -0.07 -19.73
N LYS A 280 1.44 -1.09 -20.51
CA LYS A 280 0.86 -2.34 -20.00
C LYS A 280 1.92 -3.43 -20.04
N ILE A 281 2.34 -4.01 -18.90
CA ILE A 281 3.39 -5.05 -18.89
C ILE A 281 2.77 -6.46 -18.95
N LYS A 282 3.27 -7.30 -19.85
CA LYS A 282 2.77 -8.66 -20.07
C LYS A 282 3.27 -9.62 -18.99
N ASN A 283 2.41 -10.56 -18.60
CA ASN A 283 2.81 -11.78 -17.90
C ASN A 283 2.19 -13.03 -18.56
N ASP A 284 2.42 -14.20 -17.97
CA ASP A 284 1.89 -15.49 -18.47
C ASP A 284 0.35 -15.52 -18.56
N LYS A 285 -0.33 -14.69 -17.75
CA LYS A 285 -1.79 -14.58 -17.62
C LYS A 285 -2.33 -13.28 -18.21
N ASN A 286 -1.67 -12.71 -19.23
CA ASN A 286 -2.02 -11.47 -19.96
C ASN A 286 -1.38 -10.18 -19.42
N PHE A 287 -1.61 -9.81 -18.17
CA PHE A 287 -1.17 -8.52 -17.61
C PHE A 287 -0.65 -8.64 -16.17
N GLU A 288 0.52 -8.04 -15.91
CA GLU A 288 1.22 -8.12 -14.63
C GLU A 288 0.46 -7.46 -13.48
N GLY A 289 -0.17 -6.31 -13.71
CA GLY A 289 -0.92 -5.58 -12.68
C GLY A 289 -2.11 -6.33 -12.09
N HIS A 290 -2.64 -7.38 -12.75
CA HIS A 290 -3.73 -8.21 -12.19
C HIS A 290 -3.32 -9.04 -10.96
N LYS A 291 -2.02 -9.13 -10.66
CA LYS A 291 -1.54 -9.70 -9.38
C LYS A 291 -1.88 -8.81 -8.18
N ILE A 292 -2.07 -7.51 -8.40
CA ILE A 292 -2.26 -6.52 -7.33
C ILE A 292 -3.65 -5.92 -7.38
N TYR A 293 -4.12 -5.56 -8.57
CA TYR A 293 -5.39 -4.89 -8.76
C TYR A 293 -6.42 -5.82 -9.35
N ASN A 294 -7.68 -5.61 -8.97
CA ASN A 294 -8.77 -6.38 -9.55
C ASN A 294 -8.99 -5.98 -11.03
N GLU A 295 -9.54 -6.92 -11.78
CA GLU A 295 -9.75 -6.77 -13.22
C GLU A 295 -10.70 -5.61 -13.55
N PHE A 296 -11.76 -5.42 -12.77
CA PHE A 296 -12.75 -4.38 -12.98
C PHE A 296 -12.14 -2.96 -12.96
N ASP A 297 -11.31 -2.66 -11.96
CA ASP A 297 -10.67 -1.34 -11.82
C ASP A 297 -9.74 -1.06 -13.01
N ILE A 298 -9.00 -2.08 -13.48
CA ILE A 298 -8.10 -1.97 -14.64
C ILE A 298 -8.89 -1.79 -15.94
N GLU A 299 -10.01 -2.50 -16.10
CA GLU A 299 -10.89 -2.34 -17.26
C GLU A 299 -11.45 -0.92 -17.34
N GLN A 300 -11.87 -0.34 -16.21
CA GLN A 300 -12.35 1.05 -16.19
C GLN A 300 -11.24 2.03 -16.56
N THR A 301 -10.01 1.83 -16.07
CA THR A 301 -8.86 2.63 -16.51
C THR A 301 -8.65 2.50 -18.02
N CYS A 302 -8.66 1.28 -18.57
CA CYS A 302 -8.48 1.05 -20.02
C CYS A 302 -9.57 1.75 -20.83
N ARG A 303 -10.83 1.67 -20.40
CA ARG A 303 -11.97 2.31 -21.07
C ARG A 303 -11.80 3.83 -21.19
N ILE A 304 -11.23 4.47 -20.16
CA ILE A 304 -10.92 5.90 -20.20
C ILE A 304 -9.75 6.15 -21.13
N LEU A 305 -8.61 5.49 -20.89
CA LEU A 305 -7.35 5.76 -21.57
C LEU A 305 -7.38 5.44 -23.07
N ASN A 306 -8.15 4.44 -23.51
CA ASN A 306 -8.25 4.06 -24.93
C ASN A 306 -8.78 5.19 -25.84
N ASN A 307 -9.44 6.21 -25.28
CA ASN A 307 -9.92 7.36 -26.04
C ASN A 307 -8.85 8.44 -26.27
N TYR A 308 -7.64 8.25 -25.72
CA TYR A 308 -6.60 9.28 -25.71
C TYR A 308 -5.25 8.68 -26.10
N GLN A 309 -4.52 9.39 -26.98
CA GLN A 309 -3.09 9.13 -27.19
C GLN A 309 -2.23 9.89 -26.19
N THR A 310 -2.64 11.12 -25.86
CA THR A 310 -1.99 11.92 -24.83
C THR A 310 -3.02 12.66 -23.98
N ILE A 311 -2.76 12.80 -22.69
CA ILE A 311 -3.64 13.46 -21.72
C ILE A 311 -2.81 14.45 -20.91
N SER A 312 -3.21 15.72 -20.87
CA SER A 312 -2.63 16.70 -19.93
C SER A 312 -3.32 16.63 -18.58
N GLU A 313 -2.64 17.08 -17.53
CA GLU A 313 -3.25 17.24 -16.20
C GLU A 313 -4.55 18.05 -16.24
N GLN A 314 -4.57 19.14 -17.03
CA GLN A 314 -5.74 19.99 -17.22
C GLN A 314 -6.95 19.22 -17.77
N GLN A 315 -6.73 18.30 -18.72
CA GLN A 315 -7.80 17.50 -19.33
C GLN A 315 -8.41 16.52 -18.35
N ILE A 316 -7.62 15.97 -17.42
CA ILE A 316 -8.11 15.03 -16.40
C ILE A 316 -9.23 15.67 -15.58
N TYR A 317 -9.05 16.92 -15.17
CA TYR A 317 -10.04 17.65 -14.37
C TYR A 317 -11.14 18.28 -15.23
N SER A 318 -10.79 18.97 -16.31
CA SER A 318 -11.78 19.66 -17.16
C SER A 318 -12.76 18.72 -17.87
N GLU A 319 -12.32 17.51 -18.22
CA GLU A 319 -13.18 16.49 -18.84
C GLU A 319 -13.81 15.52 -17.82
N GLY A 320 -13.59 15.74 -16.51
CA GLY A 320 -14.13 14.93 -15.44
C GLY A 320 -13.72 13.45 -15.55
N LEU A 321 -12.47 13.16 -15.90
CA LEU A 321 -12.04 11.77 -16.15
C LEU A 321 -12.08 10.91 -14.89
N LEU A 322 -11.75 11.50 -13.73
CA LEU A 322 -11.89 10.83 -12.44
C LEU A 322 -13.37 10.54 -12.13
N ASP A 323 -14.27 11.48 -12.39
CA ASP A 323 -15.71 11.24 -12.24
C ASP A 323 -16.18 10.09 -13.13
N LYS A 324 -15.72 10.04 -14.38
CA LYS A 324 -16.03 8.93 -15.30
C LYS A 324 -15.51 7.60 -14.78
N TYR A 325 -14.31 7.58 -14.19
CA TYR A 325 -13.71 6.38 -13.60
C TYR A 325 -14.55 5.83 -12.45
N TYR A 326 -14.89 6.69 -11.48
CA TYR A 326 -15.65 6.29 -10.30
C TYR A 326 -17.11 5.97 -10.60
N ASN A 327 -17.74 6.68 -11.55
CA ASN A 327 -19.12 6.47 -11.95
C ASN A 327 -19.31 5.37 -13.00
N ALA A 328 -18.24 4.71 -13.43
CA ALA A 328 -18.33 3.58 -14.36
C ALA A 328 -18.93 2.30 -13.74
N GLN A 329 -19.57 2.39 -12.56
CA GLN A 329 -20.45 1.33 -12.04
C GLN A 329 -21.66 1.17 -12.99
N VAL A 330 -21.49 0.30 -13.97
CA VAL A 330 -22.47 0.05 -15.03
C VAL A 330 -23.77 -0.56 -14.51
N GLU A 331 -23.80 -1.24 -13.36
CA GLU A 331 -25.01 -1.89 -12.82
C GLU A 331 -24.85 -2.17 -11.31
N ILE A 332 -25.97 -2.26 -10.58
CA ILE A 332 -26.03 -2.81 -9.22
C ILE A 332 -25.33 -4.17 -9.26
N ASN A 333 -24.20 -4.30 -8.57
CA ASN A 333 -23.47 -5.55 -8.56
C ASN A 333 -24.11 -6.54 -7.56
N SER A 334 -23.63 -7.79 -7.52
CA SER A 334 -24.19 -8.81 -6.63
C SER A 334 -24.17 -8.38 -5.17
N ILE A 335 -23.10 -7.70 -4.74
CA ILE A 335 -22.92 -7.29 -3.36
C ILE A 335 -23.93 -6.20 -3.00
N ASP A 336 -24.18 -5.25 -3.89
CA ASP A 336 -25.19 -4.20 -3.69
C ASP A 336 -26.58 -4.80 -3.46
N THR A 337 -26.95 -5.83 -4.23
CA THR A 337 -28.22 -6.56 -4.05
C THR A 337 -28.27 -7.31 -2.72
N SER A 338 -27.17 -7.96 -2.33
CA SER A 338 -27.04 -8.65 -1.05
C SER A 338 -27.17 -7.68 0.13
N PHE A 339 -26.63 -6.47 0.01
CA PHE A 339 -26.79 -5.39 0.98
C PHE A 339 -28.24 -4.92 1.10
N GLN A 340 -28.93 -4.68 -0.02
CA GLN A 340 -30.34 -4.29 -0.01
C GLN A 340 -31.24 -5.35 0.65
N LYS A 341 -30.90 -6.63 0.50
CA LYS A 341 -31.62 -7.76 1.10
C LYS A 341 -31.16 -8.13 2.51
N LEU A 342 -30.14 -7.44 3.05
CA LEU A 342 -29.49 -7.79 4.32
C LEU A 342 -29.03 -9.26 4.38
N ASN A 343 -28.57 -9.81 3.26
CA ASN A 343 -28.07 -11.18 3.19
C ASN A 343 -26.63 -11.26 3.71
N PHE A 344 -26.49 -11.33 5.04
CA PHE A 344 -25.20 -11.33 5.72
C PHE A 344 -24.27 -12.48 5.32
N LEU A 345 -24.80 -13.61 4.83
CA LEU A 345 -23.97 -14.73 4.37
C LEU A 345 -23.22 -14.39 3.09
N ASP A 346 -23.89 -13.73 2.16
CA ASP A 346 -23.30 -13.37 0.88
C ASP A 346 -22.47 -12.10 1.01
N ILE A 347 -22.88 -11.13 1.84
CA ILE A 347 -22.04 -9.97 2.20
C ILE A 347 -20.71 -10.43 2.82
N ASP A 348 -20.74 -11.38 3.75
CA ASP A 348 -19.54 -11.94 4.40
C ASP A 348 -18.59 -12.61 3.39
N LYS A 349 -19.11 -13.14 2.28
CA LYS A 349 -18.27 -13.73 1.21
C LYS A 349 -17.78 -12.69 0.21
N GLU A 350 -18.65 -11.78 -0.21
CA GLU A 350 -18.40 -10.84 -1.32
C GLU A 350 -17.65 -9.57 -0.87
N PHE A 351 -17.80 -9.14 0.39
CA PHE A 351 -17.10 -7.97 0.92
C PHE A 351 -15.61 -8.29 1.14
N VAL A 352 -14.81 -8.08 0.10
CA VAL A 352 -13.38 -8.38 0.10
C VAL A 352 -12.61 -7.14 -0.29
N LEU A 353 -11.99 -6.49 0.70
CA LEU A 353 -11.17 -5.30 0.50
C LEU A 353 -9.86 -5.63 -0.21
N ILE A 354 -9.25 -6.77 0.14
CA ILE A 354 -8.01 -7.27 -0.45
C ILE A 354 -8.33 -8.61 -1.10
N ALA A 355 -8.38 -8.63 -2.45
CA ALA A 355 -8.57 -9.87 -3.19
C ALA A 355 -7.37 -10.81 -2.97
N ASN A 356 -7.63 -12.10 -2.71
CA ASN A 356 -6.60 -13.12 -2.45
C ASN A 356 -5.61 -12.68 -1.36
N ALA A 357 -6.09 -12.56 -0.11
CA ALA A 357 -5.26 -12.13 1.01
C ALA A 357 -3.91 -12.90 1.02
N PRO A 358 -2.77 -12.20 0.87
CA PRO A 358 -1.50 -12.88 0.76
C PRO A 358 -1.08 -13.46 2.11
N LEU A 359 -0.28 -14.53 2.07
CA LEU A 359 0.50 -14.93 3.23
C LEU A 359 1.60 -13.89 3.44
N SER A 360 1.54 -13.16 4.56
CA SER A 360 2.51 -12.13 4.90
C SER A 360 3.49 -12.65 5.94
N PHE A 361 4.77 -12.55 5.66
CA PHE A 361 5.84 -12.92 6.58
C PHE A 361 6.80 -11.77 6.80
N SER A 362 7.24 -11.60 8.04
CA SER A 362 8.18 -10.56 8.44
C SER A 362 9.60 -11.13 8.46
N PHE A 363 10.49 -10.51 7.68
CA PHE A 363 11.90 -10.86 7.60
C PHE A 363 12.78 -9.76 8.21
N PHE A 364 13.65 -10.13 9.14
CA PHE A 364 14.66 -9.27 9.74
C PHE A 364 15.94 -9.29 8.92
N ILE A 365 16.45 -8.12 8.56
CA ILE A 365 17.61 -7.98 7.69
C ILE A 365 18.83 -7.52 8.51
N PRO A 366 19.86 -8.36 8.68
CA PRO A 366 21.04 -8.06 9.50
C PRO A 366 22.06 -7.14 8.78
N LEU A 367 21.64 -5.94 8.41
CA LEU A 367 22.43 -5.01 7.56
C LEU A 367 23.75 -4.53 8.16
N ASN A 368 23.88 -4.52 9.48
CA ASN A 368 25.04 -3.98 10.19
C ASN A 368 25.19 -4.59 11.59
N THR A 369 26.25 -4.22 12.29
CA THR A 369 26.53 -4.67 13.66
C THR A 369 25.38 -4.39 14.63
N ASP A 370 24.71 -3.25 14.49
CA ASP A 370 23.57 -2.87 15.32
C ASP A 370 22.37 -3.81 15.09
N ALA A 371 22.04 -4.09 13.83
CA ALA A 371 21.01 -5.05 13.45
C ALA A 371 21.31 -6.44 14.02
N THR A 372 22.56 -6.89 13.93
CA THR A 372 22.98 -8.19 14.50
C THR A 372 22.80 -8.24 16.02
N ASN A 373 23.07 -7.15 16.73
CA ASN A 373 22.85 -7.06 18.17
C ASN A 373 21.34 -7.05 18.52
N ILE A 374 20.52 -6.36 17.74
CA ILE A 374 19.06 -6.37 17.88
C ILE A 374 18.51 -7.79 17.66
N TRP A 375 18.99 -8.50 16.63
CA TRP A 375 18.60 -9.87 16.36
C TRP A 375 18.95 -10.83 17.52
N LYS A 376 20.17 -10.74 18.06
CA LYS A 376 20.57 -11.54 19.23
C LYS A 376 19.62 -11.33 20.41
N LYS A 377 19.21 -10.09 20.65
CA LYS A 377 18.25 -9.75 21.70
C LYS A 377 16.85 -10.30 21.40
N LEU A 378 16.40 -10.27 20.15
CA LEU A 378 15.14 -10.93 19.73
C LEU A 378 15.16 -12.43 20.02
N VAL A 379 16.26 -13.11 19.67
CA VAL A 379 16.43 -14.55 19.94
C VAL A 379 16.43 -14.84 21.43
N GLU A 380 17.08 -14.01 22.24
CA GLU A 380 17.05 -14.11 23.71
C GLU A 380 15.62 -14.00 24.25
N LEU A 381 14.87 -12.99 23.82
CA LEU A 381 13.48 -12.77 24.24
C LEU A 381 12.56 -13.92 23.81
N ASP A 382 12.74 -14.47 22.61
CA ASP A 382 11.97 -15.63 22.14
C ASP A 382 12.24 -16.89 22.99
N ARG A 383 13.51 -17.15 23.33
CA ARG A 383 13.89 -18.24 24.22
C ARG A 383 13.26 -18.09 25.61
N ARG A 384 13.32 -16.87 26.18
CA ARG A 384 12.67 -16.55 27.46
C ARG A 384 11.15 -16.78 27.37
N LYS A 385 10.49 -16.27 26.31
CA LYS A 385 9.05 -16.46 26.08
C LYS A 385 8.65 -17.94 26.01
N LYS A 386 9.44 -18.77 25.31
CA LYS A 386 9.23 -20.22 25.22
C LYS A 386 9.39 -20.92 26.58
N ALA A 387 10.38 -20.52 27.37
CA ALA A 387 10.62 -21.07 28.71
C ALA A 387 9.49 -20.72 29.71
N ILE A 388 8.90 -19.53 29.59
CA ILE A 388 7.84 -19.04 30.49
C ILE A 388 6.55 -19.88 30.40
N LYS A 389 6.27 -20.56 29.26
CA LYS A 389 5.05 -21.39 29.09
C LYS A 389 4.88 -22.50 30.13
N GLN A 390 5.91 -22.83 30.91
CA GLN A 390 5.90 -23.88 31.93
C GLN A 390 6.02 -23.34 33.37
N ASP A 391 5.96 -22.02 33.58
CA ASP A 391 6.21 -21.36 34.87
C ASP A 391 4.91 -21.09 35.67
N LYS A 392 4.97 -21.24 37.00
CA LYS A 392 3.89 -20.84 37.93
C LYS A 392 3.66 -19.32 37.95
N ASN A 393 4.68 -18.52 37.65
CA ASN A 393 4.61 -17.05 37.55
C ASN A 393 4.48 -16.56 36.10
N PHE A 394 3.81 -17.34 35.24
CA PHE A 394 3.62 -17.09 33.81
C PHE A 394 3.37 -15.62 33.46
N TRP A 395 2.33 -15.01 34.05
CA TRP A 395 1.89 -13.65 33.70
C TRP A 395 2.93 -12.57 33.99
N LYS A 396 3.62 -12.67 35.14
CA LYS A 396 4.64 -11.68 35.52
C LYS A 396 5.83 -11.74 34.56
N ASN A 397 6.33 -12.94 34.29
CA ASN A 397 7.51 -13.13 33.45
C ASN A 397 7.20 -12.82 31.98
N MET A 398 5.98 -13.14 31.52
CA MET A 398 5.51 -12.76 30.19
C MET A 398 5.46 -11.23 30.03
N LYS A 399 4.96 -10.51 31.04
CA LYS A 399 4.92 -9.03 31.05
C LYS A 399 6.30 -8.40 30.94
N GLU A 400 7.30 -8.95 31.64
CA GLU A 400 8.68 -8.48 31.56
C GLU A 400 9.24 -8.63 30.13
N VAL A 401 9.04 -9.79 29.50
CA VAL A 401 9.47 -10.04 28.11
C VAL A 401 8.79 -9.10 27.12
N GLU A 402 7.48 -8.90 27.25
CA GLU A 402 6.73 -7.98 26.37
C GLU A 402 7.17 -6.51 26.54
N ASN A 403 7.46 -6.09 27.77
CA ASN A 403 8.00 -4.76 28.05
C ASN A 403 9.39 -4.56 27.43
N GLU A 404 10.27 -5.55 27.52
CA GLU A 404 11.57 -5.51 26.87
C GLU A 404 11.48 -5.51 25.34
N TYR A 405 10.59 -6.33 24.76
CA TYR A 405 10.31 -6.32 23.33
C TYR A 405 9.78 -4.96 22.88
N SER A 406 8.85 -4.36 23.62
CA SER A 406 8.28 -3.04 23.31
C SER A 406 9.34 -1.94 23.22
N LYS A 407 10.40 -2.02 24.04
CA LYS A 407 11.52 -1.05 24.02
C LYS A 407 12.36 -1.14 22.75
N ILE A 408 12.48 -2.32 22.14
CA ILE A 408 13.27 -2.54 20.92
C ILE A 408 12.40 -2.63 19.66
N LYS A 409 11.08 -2.70 19.77
CA LYS A 409 10.14 -2.92 18.66
C LYS A 409 10.32 -1.91 17.54
N LYS A 410 10.56 -0.63 17.87
CA LYS A 410 10.84 0.42 16.89
C LYS A 410 12.12 0.11 16.10
N ASP A 411 13.20 -0.25 16.77
CA ASP A 411 14.46 -0.56 16.12
C ASP A 411 14.34 -1.83 15.28
N VAL A 412 13.65 -2.86 15.79
CA VAL A 412 13.32 -4.07 15.02
C VAL A 412 12.61 -3.72 13.73
N SER A 413 11.58 -2.87 13.80
CA SER A 413 10.79 -2.47 12.63
C SER A 413 11.62 -1.78 11.55
N LEU A 414 12.73 -1.09 11.89
CA LEU A 414 13.59 -0.43 10.91
C LEU A 414 14.37 -1.41 10.02
N TYR A 415 14.57 -2.63 10.51
CA TYR A 415 15.28 -3.72 9.83
C TYR A 415 14.35 -4.83 9.36
N THR A 416 13.04 -4.71 9.61
CA THR A 416 12.05 -5.71 9.19
C THR A 416 11.40 -5.32 7.87
N VAL A 417 11.29 -6.29 6.97
CA VAL A 417 10.59 -6.23 5.69
C VAL A 417 9.46 -7.24 5.72
N ASN A 418 8.26 -6.80 5.34
CA ASN A 418 7.11 -7.70 5.17
C ASN A 418 7.02 -8.13 3.72
N GLN A 419 7.01 -9.45 3.50
CA GLN A 419 6.86 -10.05 2.18
C GLN A 419 5.51 -10.74 2.09
N ASN A 420 4.74 -10.31 1.08
CA ASN A 420 3.45 -10.90 0.74
C ASN A 420 3.65 -11.98 -0.32
N PHE A 421 3.03 -13.14 -0.10
CA PHE A 421 2.94 -14.24 -1.05
C PHE A 421 1.50 -14.47 -1.43
N TYR A 422 1.21 -14.29 -2.71
CA TYR A 422 -0.06 -14.73 -3.28
C TYR A 422 0.11 -16.20 -3.70
N HIS A 423 -0.91 -17.03 -3.49
CA HIS A 423 -0.88 -18.43 -3.91
C HIS A 423 -2.19 -18.82 -4.60
N GLN A 424 -2.12 -19.82 -5.47
CA GLN A 424 -3.30 -20.46 -6.04
C GLN A 424 -3.39 -21.90 -5.53
N GLY A 425 -4.51 -22.23 -4.87
CA GLY A 425 -4.82 -23.60 -4.44
C GLY A 425 -3.95 -24.13 -3.29
N SER A 426 -3.72 -25.44 -3.28
CA SER A 426 -3.11 -26.25 -2.20
C SER A 426 -1.60 -26.02 -1.94
N LYS A 427 -1.04 -24.90 -2.38
CA LYS A 427 0.41 -24.59 -2.26
C LYS A 427 0.78 -23.76 -1.01
N GLU A 428 -0.21 -23.37 -0.21
CA GLU A 428 0.01 -22.67 1.08
C GLU A 428 0.91 -23.49 2.01
N GLU A 429 0.65 -24.79 2.12
CA GLU A 429 1.44 -25.70 2.96
C GLU A 429 2.90 -25.79 2.49
N THR A 430 3.16 -25.67 1.19
CA THR A 430 4.51 -25.69 0.63
C THR A 430 5.28 -24.41 0.94
N VAL A 431 4.63 -23.24 0.87
CA VAL A 431 5.24 -21.95 1.26
C VAL A 431 5.56 -21.95 2.76
N LEU A 432 4.63 -22.46 3.58
CA LEU A 432 4.84 -22.59 5.03
C LEU A 432 6.03 -23.50 5.35
N ASN A 433 6.19 -24.61 4.61
CA ASN A 433 7.32 -25.52 4.81
C ASN A 433 8.66 -24.87 4.49
N ILE A 434 8.78 -24.12 3.37
CA ILE A 434 10.02 -23.39 3.06
C ILE A 434 10.37 -22.40 4.16
N ILE A 435 9.37 -21.70 4.69
CA ILE A 435 9.60 -20.66 5.68
C ILE A 435 10.03 -21.22 7.03
N GLN A 436 9.65 -22.46 7.35
CA GLN A 436 10.10 -23.15 8.56
C GLN A 436 11.61 -23.44 8.57
N ASP A 437 12.27 -23.47 7.42
CA ASP A 437 13.71 -23.67 7.33
C ASP A 437 14.52 -22.44 7.78
N PHE A 438 13.88 -21.28 7.91
CA PHE A 438 14.54 -20.05 8.37
C PHE A 438 14.52 -19.94 9.90
N ASP A 439 15.64 -19.46 10.45
CA ASP A 439 15.72 -19.07 11.85
C ASP A 439 14.64 -18.02 12.17
N SER A 440 13.86 -18.24 13.22
CA SER A 440 12.81 -17.31 13.64
C SER A 440 12.86 -16.98 15.13
N ALA A 441 12.51 -15.73 15.44
CA ALA A 441 12.36 -15.24 16.80
C ALA A 441 11.11 -14.37 16.88
N LEU A 442 10.19 -14.69 17.81
CA LEU A 442 8.93 -13.96 18.01
C LEU A 442 8.09 -13.82 16.72
N GLY A 443 8.16 -14.80 15.81
CA GLY A 443 7.41 -14.79 14.54
C GLY A 443 8.05 -13.96 13.42
N ILE A 444 9.27 -13.44 13.63
CA ILE A 444 10.08 -12.76 12.62
C ILE A 444 11.19 -13.71 12.17
N TYR A 445 11.37 -13.84 10.86
CA TYR A 445 12.36 -14.74 10.25
C TYR A 445 13.66 -13.99 9.94
N LEU A 446 14.81 -14.60 10.17
CA LEU A 446 16.08 -14.00 9.76
C LEU A 446 16.25 -14.14 8.25
N ALA A 447 16.51 -13.02 7.57
CA ALA A 447 16.93 -13.06 6.17
C ALA A 447 18.38 -13.55 6.11
N SER A 448 18.59 -14.77 5.60
CA SER A 448 19.93 -15.29 5.33
C SER A 448 20.52 -14.64 4.07
N ASP A 449 21.84 -14.77 3.90
CA ASP A 449 22.55 -14.29 2.71
C ASP A 449 22.03 -14.91 1.40
N GLU A 450 21.35 -16.07 1.47
CA GLU A 450 20.74 -16.72 0.31
C GLU A 450 19.51 -15.98 -0.25
N ILE A 451 18.83 -15.19 0.58
CA ILE A 451 17.55 -14.56 0.24
C ILE A 451 17.58 -13.04 0.36
N PHE A 452 18.76 -12.45 0.62
CA PHE A 452 18.93 -11.02 0.78
C PHE A 452 20.09 -10.51 -0.05
N ASP A 453 19.81 -9.49 -0.87
CA ASP A 453 20.81 -8.72 -1.59
C ASP A 453 20.82 -7.27 -1.06
N ILE A 454 22.00 -6.68 -0.87
CA ILE A 454 22.13 -5.35 -0.27
C ILE A 454 21.55 -4.23 -1.15
N HIS A 455 21.50 -4.44 -2.46
CA HIS A 455 20.99 -3.49 -3.45
C HIS A 455 19.52 -3.78 -3.79
N LEU A 456 19.17 -5.04 -4.04
CA LEU A 456 17.83 -5.46 -4.46
C LEU A 456 16.87 -5.65 -3.28
N GLY A 457 17.39 -5.77 -2.06
CA GLY A 457 16.63 -6.11 -0.86
C GLY A 457 16.30 -7.60 -0.79
N LEU A 458 15.21 -7.94 -0.13
CA LEU A 458 14.76 -9.32 0.07
C LEU A 458 14.33 -9.99 -1.26
N GLN A 459 15.00 -11.07 -1.66
CA GLN A 459 14.79 -11.85 -2.89
C GLN A 459 14.10 -13.21 -2.67
N LEU A 460 13.26 -13.29 -1.65
CA LEU A 460 12.64 -14.54 -1.19
C LEU A 460 11.75 -15.22 -2.25
N ALA A 461 10.81 -14.47 -2.78
CA ALA A 461 10.56 -14.37 -4.20
C ALA A 461 11.28 -15.39 -5.14
N GLN A 462 12.47 -15.02 -5.60
CA GLN A 462 13.27 -15.78 -6.57
C GLN A 462 13.70 -17.13 -5.98
N TYR A 463 14.08 -17.12 -4.71
CA TYR A 463 14.46 -18.33 -3.96
C TYR A 463 13.37 -19.41 -3.94
N VAL A 464 12.11 -19.01 -3.78
CA VAL A 464 10.96 -19.93 -3.79
C VAL A 464 10.69 -20.46 -5.19
N LYS A 465 10.80 -19.61 -6.22
CA LYS A 465 10.58 -19.99 -7.63
C LYS A 465 11.57 -21.07 -8.08
N ASP A 466 12.83 -20.95 -7.66
CA ASP A 466 13.89 -21.90 -8.02
C ASP A 466 13.71 -23.27 -7.32
N LYS A 467 12.96 -23.31 -6.21
CA LYS A 467 12.73 -24.53 -5.42
C LYS A 467 11.38 -25.20 -5.67
N ILE A 468 10.38 -24.47 -6.19
CA ILE A 468 9.05 -25.03 -6.45
C ILE A 468 8.52 -24.60 -7.81
N GLU A 469 8.36 -25.58 -8.70
CA GLU A 469 7.66 -25.35 -9.96
C GLU A 469 6.19 -24.97 -9.73
N GLY A 470 5.81 -23.84 -10.32
CA GLY A 470 4.44 -23.32 -10.33
C GLY A 470 4.00 -22.62 -9.03
N VAL A 471 4.91 -22.15 -8.18
CA VAL A 471 4.56 -21.07 -7.23
C VAL A 471 4.44 -19.79 -8.06
N PHE A 472 3.21 -19.26 -8.12
CA PHE A 472 2.89 -18.04 -8.86
C PHE A 472 2.70 -16.88 -7.89
N TRP A 473 3.22 -15.74 -8.31
CA TRP A 473 3.46 -14.51 -7.56
C TRP A 473 2.24 -13.63 -7.34
#